data_AF-A0A7S3TST1-F1
#
_entry.id   AF-A0A7S3TST1-F1
#
_cell.length_a   1.000
_cell.length_b   1.000
_cell.length_c   1.000
_cell.angle_alpha   90.00
_cell.angle_beta   90.00
_cell.angle_gamma   90.00
#
_symmetry.space_group_name_H-M   'P 1'
#
loop_
_entity.id
_entity.type
_entity.pdbx_description
1 polymer ?
#
loop_
_entity_poly.entity_id
_entity_poly.type
_entity_poly.pdbx_seq_one_letter_code
_entity_poly.pdbx_strand_id
1 'polypeptide(L)'
;KKQARCIVALEGDTDNNSFLLASLSLHGDNEVHVLEFNEDTNEVWCPLVYSHPHEVWSCTSCPAAEHTELLFTTHSNGSEQRTHLWRMDGLAEREAALEAPQRTTPKPRPMTELLQLGDRMDLNDSCG
;
A
#
# COMPACT_ATOMS: atom_id res chain seq x y z
N LYS A 1 -15.83 9.17 0.59
CA LYS A 1 -15.70 7.86 1.30
C LYS A 1 -14.67 7.06 0.53
N LYS A 2 -13.55 6.66 1.15
CA LYS A 2 -12.49 5.88 0.47
C LYS A 2 -12.95 4.43 0.39
N GLN A 3 -12.93 3.84 -0.80
CA GLN A 3 -13.32 2.45 -0.99
C GLN A 3 -12.05 1.60 -1.10
N ALA A 4 -11.98 0.52 -0.32
CA ALA A 4 -10.93 -0.47 -0.47
C ALA A 4 -11.04 -1.14 -1.83
N ARG A 5 -9.91 -1.29 -2.53
CA ARG A 5 -9.87 -1.88 -3.87
C ARG A 5 -9.17 -3.23 -3.88
N CYS A 6 -7.98 -3.30 -3.33
CA CYS A 6 -7.22 -4.54 -3.22
C CYS A 6 -6.67 -4.70 -1.81
N ILE A 7 -6.51 -5.98 -1.43
CA ILE A 7 -5.87 -6.40 -0.20
C ILE A 7 -4.89 -7.52 -0.55
N VAL A 8 -3.68 -7.45 -0.01
CA VAL A 8 -2.63 -8.46 -0.20
C VAL A 8 -1.93 -8.75 1.12
N ALA A 9 -1.31 -9.91 1.26
CA ALA A 9 -0.43 -10.19 2.37
C ALA A 9 0.81 -9.27 2.31
N LEU A 10 1.36 -8.91 3.46
CA LEU A 10 2.68 -8.30 3.56
C LEU A 10 3.71 -9.43 3.66
N GLU A 11 4.11 -10.00 2.53
CA GLU A 11 4.79 -11.31 2.48
C GLU A 11 6.15 -11.34 3.18
N GLY A 12 6.90 -10.23 3.16
CA GLY A 12 8.18 -10.13 3.86
C GLY A 12 8.05 -10.07 5.39
N ASP A 13 6.86 -9.76 5.92
CA ASP A 13 6.62 -9.74 7.36
C ASP A 13 6.34 -11.13 7.88
N THR A 14 7.40 -11.83 8.27
CA THR A 14 7.31 -13.22 8.75
C THR A 14 6.92 -13.33 10.22
N ASP A 15 6.94 -12.22 10.95
CA ASP A 15 6.75 -12.20 12.40
C ASP A 15 5.29 -11.85 12.79
N ASN A 16 4.53 -11.23 11.89
CA ASN A 16 3.17 -10.78 12.16
C ASN A 16 2.19 -11.18 11.04
N ASN A 17 0.91 -11.33 11.38
CA ASN A 17 -0.16 -11.48 10.39
C ASN A 17 -0.53 -10.11 9.79
N SER A 18 0.29 -9.65 8.85
CA SER A 18 0.17 -8.33 8.25
C SER A 18 -0.38 -8.37 6.83
N PHE A 19 -1.17 -7.35 6.51
CA PHE A 19 -1.81 -7.16 5.21
C PHE A 19 -1.67 -5.71 4.74
N LEU A 20 -1.60 -5.51 3.43
CA LEU A 20 -1.70 -4.20 2.80
C LEU A 20 -3.09 -4.05 2.19
N LEU A 21 -3.76 -2.94 2.48
CA LEU A 21 -5.03 -2.56 1.86
C LEU A 21 -4.83 -1.24 1.11
N ALA A 22 -5.07 -1.24 -0.20
CA ALA A 22 -5.00 -0.03 -0.99
C ALA A 22 -6.41 0.45 -1.38
N SER A 23 -6.61 1.76 -1.28
CA SER A 23 -7.86 2.40 -1.66
C SER A 23 -7.89 2.79 -3.14
N LEU A 24 -9.10 2.92 -3.69
CA LEU A 24 -9.33 3.55 -4.98
C LEU A 24 -10.36 4.68 -4.84
N SER A 25 -9.94 5.88 -5.22
CA SER A 25 -10.75 7.08 -5.38
C SER A 25 -10.29 7.85 -6.61
N LEU A 26 -11.23 8.14 -7.51
CA LEU A 26 -11.01 8.94 -8.72
C LEU A 26 -10.91 10.45 -8.45
N HIS A 27 -11.53 10.91 -7.37
CA HIS A 27 -11.73 12.34 -7.08
C HIS A 27 -11.27 12.74 -5.68
N GLY A 28 -10.55 11.86 -4.97
CA GLY A 28 -10.10 12.08 -3.61
C GLY A 28 -8.77 11.39 -3.32
N ASP A 29 -8.23 11.63 -2.14
CA ASP A 29 -6.93 11.10 -1.74
C ASP A 29 -6.97 9.57 -1.63
N ASN A 30 -6.00 8.92 -2.27
CA ASN A 30 -5.79 7.49 -2.15
C ASN A 30 -4.81 7.19 -1.00
N GLU A 31 -4.93 6.00 -0.43
CA GLU A 31 -4.12 5.55 0.69
C GLU A 31 -3.75 4.07 0.55
N VAL A 32 -2.62 3.70 1.14
CA VAL A 32 -2.22 2.32 1.42
C VAL A 32 -2.15 2.14 2.93
N HIS A 33 -2.94 1.21 3.45
CA HIS A 33 -3.04 0.88 4.87
C HIS A 33 -2.23 -0.38 5.15
N VAL A 34 -1.44 -0.37 6.22
CA VAL A 34 -0.93 -1.58 6.83
C VAL A 34 -1.97 -2.02 7.85
N LEU A 35 -2.40 -3.27 7.77
CA LEU A 35 -3.32 -3.90 8.70
C LEU A 35 -2.61 -5.05 9.39
N GLU A 36 -2.86 -5.21 10.67
CA GLU A 36 -2.33 -6.32 11.47
C GLU A 36 -3.49 -7.04 12.15
N PHE A 37 -3.40 -8.37 12.16
CA PHE A 37 -4.35 -9.24 12.84
C PHE A 37 -3.66 -9.93 14.02
N ASN A 38 -4.20 -9.74 15.22
CA ASN A 38 -3.74 -10.46 16.41
C ASN A 38 -4.63 -11.69 16.60
N GLU A 39 -4.04 -12.88 16.50
CA GLU A 39 -4.74 -14.16 16.63
C GLU A 39 -5.23 -14.42 18.06
N ASP A 40 -4.52 -13.96 19.07
CA ASP A 40 -4.86 -14.16 20.47
C ASP A 40 -6.11 -13.36 20.87
N THR A 41 -6.20 -12.10 20.40
CA THR A 41 -7.31 -11.20 20.71
C THR A 41 -8.41 -11.22 19.65
N ASN A 42 -8.15 -11.82 18.48
CA ASN A 42 -9.01 -11.77 17.29
C ASN A 42 -9.37 -10.33 16.87
N GLU A 43 -8.40 -9.42 17.00
CA GLU A 43 -8.58 -8.01 16.66
C GLU A 43 -7.75 -7.64 15.42
N VAL A 44 -8.32 -6.77 14.59
CA VAL A 44 -7.63 -6.13 13.47
C VAL A 44 -7.42 -4.65 13.80
N TRP A 45 -6.22 -4.13 13.59
CA TRP A 45 -5.96 -2.69 13.65
C TRP A 45 -5.13 -2.25 12.46
N CYS A 46 -5.10 -0.93 12.26
CA CYS A 46 -4.31 -0.29 11.22
C CYS A 46 -3.17 0.50 11.89
N PRO A 47 -1.97 -0.07 12.04
CA PRO A 47 -0.86 0.64 12.66
C PRO A 47 -0.39 1.83 11.81
N LEU A 48 -0.44 1.73 10.48
CA LEU A 48 0.16 2.70 9.57
C LEU A 48 -0.72 2.97 8.35
N VAL A 49 -0.69 4.21 7.88
CA VAL A 49 -1.35 4.65 6.65
C VAL A 49 -0.41 5.51 5.83
N TYR A 50 -0.35 5.22 4.55
CA TYR A 50 0.44 5.97 3.57
C TYR A 50 -0.48 6.72 2.62
N SER A 51 -0.22 8.01 2.39
CA SER A 51 -0.86 8.75 1.30
C SER A 51 -0.33 8.25 -0.05
N HIS A 52 -1.23 8.02 -1.01
CA HIS A 52 -0.90 7.52 -2.33
C HIS A 52 -1.44 8.47 -3.42
N PRO A 53 -0.64 8.85 -4.43
CA PRO A 53 -1.05 9.85 -5.42
C PRO A 53 -2.03 9.32 -6.48
N HIS A 54 -2.04 8.01 -6.73
CA HIS A 54 -2.84 7.41 -7.80
C HIS A 54 -3.95 6.50 -7.28
N GLU A 55 -4.96 6.27 -8.12
CA GLU A 55 -5.96 5.22 -7.93
C GLU A 55 -5.28 3.85 -7.97
N VAL A 56 -5.21 3.13 -6.84
CA VAL A 56 -4.52 1.83 -6.82
C VAL A 56 -5.43 0.76 -7.40
N TRP A 57 -5.04 0.17 -8.53
CA TRP A 57 -5.77 -0.92 -9.18
C TRP A 57 -5.31 -2.29 -8.70
N SER A 58 -4.00 -2.45 -8.50
CA SER A 58 -3.38 -3.63 -7.91
C SER A 58 -2.17 -3.23 -7.08
N CYS A 59 -1.80 -4.06 -6.11
CA CYS A 59 -0.54 -3.92 -5.38
C CYS A 59 0.05 -5.29 -5.05
N THR A 60 1.35 -5.34 -4.78
CA THR A 60 2.05 -6.54 -4.29
C THR A 60 3.20 -6.11 -3.38
N SER A 61 3.38 -6.82 -2.27
CA SER A 61 4.51 -6.62 -1.35
C SER A 61 5.74 -7.39 -1.83
N CYS A 62 6.92 -7.00 -1.33
CA CYS A 62 8.14 -7.77 -1.51
C CYS A 62 8.13 -8.98 -0.54
N PRO A 63 8.46 -10.20 -1.01
CA PRO A 63 8.52 -11.39 -0.16
C PRO A 63 9.79 -11.51 0.67
N ALA A 64 10.81 -10.69 0.42
CA ALA A 64 12.07 -10.75 1.14
C ALA A 64 11.96 -9.99 2.47
N ALA A 65 12.27 -10.66 3.58
CA ALA A 65 12.14 -10.08 4.92
C ALA A 65 13.00 -8.82 5.10
N GLU A 66 14.21 -8.78 4.52
CA GLU A 66 15.09 -7.62 4.51
C GLU A 66 14.58 -6.43 3.70
N HIS A 67 13.50 -6.62 2.92
CA HIS A 67 12.92 -5.63 2.01
C HIS A 67 11.40 -5.52 2.17
N THR A 68 10.88 -5.84 3.37
CA THR A 68 9.45 -5.81 3.69
C THR A 68 8.82 -4.42 3.47
N GLU A 69 9.63 -3.36 3.47
CA GLU A 69 9.18 -2.00 3.17
C GLU A 69 8.89 -1.74 1.68
N LEU A 70 9.23 -2.66 0.77
CA LEU A 70 9.03 -2.48 -0.65
C LEU A 70 7.66 -2.97 -1.12
N LEU A 71 7.01 -2.15 -1.94
CA LEU A 71 5.67 -2.39 -2.48
C LEU A 71 5.61 -1.95 -3.94
N PHE A 72 5.01 -2.76 -4.80
CA PHE A 72 4.58 -2.31 -6.12
C PHE A 72 3.11 -1.91 -6.11
N THR A 73 2.77 -0.80 -6.76
CA THR A 73 1.38 -0.46 -7.09
C THR A 73 1.23 -0.24 -8.58
N THR A 74 0.05 -0.57 -9.11
CA THR A 74 -0.31 -0.26 -10.50
C THR A 74 -1.52 0.66 -10.53
N HIS A 75 -1.53 1.58 -11.50
CA HIS A 75 -2.66 2.45 -11.74
C HIS A 75 -2.98 2.60 -13.23
N SER A 76 -4.23 2.96 -13.52
CA SER A 76 -4.73 3.18 -14.88
C SER A 76 -5.71 4.34 -14.90
N ASN A 77 -5.33 5.48 -15.48
CA ASN A 77 -6.16 6.71 -15.51
C ASN A 77 -6.87 6.96 -16.85
N GLY A 78 -7.09 5.91 -17.64
CA GLY A 78 -7.71 5.98 -18.97
C GLY A 78 -6.80 6.47 -20.08
N SER A 79 -5.72 7.19 -19.77
CA SER A 79 -4.68 7.62 -20.72
C SER A 79 -3.32 6.93 -20.51
N GLU A 80 -3.06 6.45 -19.30
CA GLU A 80 -1.79 5.88 -18.91
C GLU A 80 -2.01 4.65 -18.04
N GLN A 81 -1.16 3.65 -18.21
CA GLN A 81 -1.01 2.53 -17.28
C GLN A 81 0.41 2.50 -16.80
N ARG A 82 0.60 2.66 -15.50
CA ARG A 82 1.92 2.71 -14.88
C ARG A 82 1.99 1.83 -13.65
N THR A 83 3.20 1.37 -13.40
CA THR A 83 3.58 0.57 -12.24
C THR A 83 4.69 1.28 -11.50
N HIS A 84 4.58 1.39 -10.18
CA HIS A 84 5.51 2.13 -9.34
C HIS A 84 6.05 1.22 -8.25
N LEU A 85 7.36 1.29 -7.99
CA LEU A 85 8.00 0.73 -6.81
C LEU A 85 8.07 1.81 -5.74
N TRP A 86 7.56 1.50 -4.56
CA TRP A 86 7.55 2.38 -3.40
C TRP A 86 8.35 1.80 -2.26
N ARG A 87 8.84 2.69 -1.40
CA ARG A 87 9.35 2.39 -0.07
C ARG A 87 8.38 2.92 0.99
N MET A 88 7.93 2.02 1.87
CA MET A 88 7.06 2.28 3.01
C MET A 88 7.90 2.67 4.23
N ASP A 89 8.29 3.94 4.31
CA ASP A 89 9.15 4.44 5.38
C ASP A 89 8.47 4.33 6.77
N GLY A 90 9.26 3.95 7.78
CA GLY A 90 8.77 3.77 9.16
C GLY A 90 7.91 2.52 9.37
N LEU A 91 8.03 1.51 8.50
CA LEU A 91 7.37 0.22 8.70
C LEU A 91 7.95 -0.55 9.89
N ALA A 92 9.28 -0.59 10.05
CA ALA A 92 9.94 -1.26 11.18
C ALA A 92 9.60 -0.63 12.54
N GLU A 93 9.25 0.66 12.57
CA GLU A 93 8.93 1.39 13.80
C GLU A 93 7.51 1.10 14.33
N ARG A 94 6.69 0.36 13.56
CA ARG A 94 5.28 0.09 13.92
C ARG A 94 5.11 -0.78 15.15
N GLU A 95 6.08 -1.65 15.44
CA GLU A 95 6.05 -2.52 16.61
C GLU A 95 6.04 -1.70 17.91
N ALA A 96 6.78 -0.59 17.95
CA ALA A 96 6.79 0.31 19.10
C ALA A 96 5.43 0.99 19.34
N ALA A 97 4.55 1.07 18.34
CA ALA A 97 3.22 1.63 18.49
C ALA A 97 2.23 0.66 19.17
N LEU A 98 2.54 -0.63 19.27
CA LEU A 98 1.69 -1.65 19.90
C LEU A 98 1.65 -1.52 21.43
N GLU A 99 2.70 -0.97 22.03
CA GLU A 99 2.80 -0.80 23.49
C GLU A 99 2.03 0.44 24.00
N ALA A 100 1.51 1.30 23.11
CA ALA A 100 0.80 2.51 23.49
C ALA A 100 -0.64 2.19 23.96
N PRO A 101 -1.08 2.71 25.11
CA PRO A 101 -2.39 2.39 25.70
C PRO A 101 -3.61 2.90 24.92
N GLN A 102 -3.41 3.61 23.79
CA GLN A 102 -4.48 4.14 22.95
C GLN A 102 -4.14 3.90 21.48
N ARG A 103 -4.88 3.01 20.82
CA ARG A 103 -4.85 2.83 19.36
C ARG A 103 -5.47 4.07 18.70
N THR A 104 -4.65 5.08 18.42
CA THR A 104 -5.08 6.28 17.69
C THR A 104 -5.15 5.98 16.19
N THR A 105 -6.07 6.63 15.48
CA THR A 105 -6.10 6.60 14.01
C THR A 105 -4.76 7.10 13.46
N PRO A 106 -4.01 6.28 12.71
CA PRO A 106 -2.72 6.71 12.16
C PRO A 106 -2.93 7.88 11.18
N LYS A 107 -1.99 8.82 11.19
CA LYS A 107 -1.98 9.91 10.21
C LYS A 107 -1.34 9.42 8.90
N PRO A 108 -1.94 9.73 7.73
CA PRO A 108 -1.32 9.41 6.46
C PRO A 108 0.05 10.06 6.32
N ARG A 109 1.04 9.28 5.87
CA ARG A 109 2.41 9.74 5.60
C ARG A 109 2.80 9.45 4.15
N PRO A 110 3.71 10.24 3.55
CA PRO A 110 4.16 9.96 2.18
C PRO A 110 4.94 8.65 2.10
N MET A 111 4.93 8.03 0.92
CA MET A 111 5.87 6.98 0.54
C MET A 111 6.92 7.55 -0.41
N THR A 112 8.11 6.95 -0.38
CA THR A 112 9.17 7.32 -1.30
C THR A 112 9.05 6.51 -2.59
N GLU A 113 8.87 7.17 -3.73
CA GLU A 113 8.92 6.51 -5.04
C GLU A 113 10.36 6.15 -5.40
N LEU A 114 10.60 4.90 -5.77
CA LEU A 114 11.93 4.40 -6.13
C LEU A 114 12.07 4.16 -7.64
N LEU A 115 11.00 3.74 -8.30
CA LEU A 115 11.00 3.41 -9.73
C LEU A 115 9.59 3.59 -10.29
N GLN A 116 9.52 4.04 -11.54
CA GLN A 116 8.31 4.03 -12.35
C GLN A 116 8.55 3.20 -13.62
N LEU A 117 7.59 2.37 -13.99
CA LEU A 117 7.54 1.54 -15.19
C LEU A 117 6.23 1.80 -15.94
N GLY A 118 6.26 1.63 -17.27
CA GLY A 118 5.11 1.85 -18.16
C GLY A 118 5.19 3.19 -18.90
N ASP A 119 4.59 3.21 -20.09
CA ASP A 119 4.53 4.36 -20.98
C ASP A 119 3.11 4.88 -21.15
N ARG A 120 3.02 6.08 -21.73
CA ARG A 120 1.74 6.67 -22.14
C ARG A 120 1.10 5.78 -23.19
N MET A 121 -0.17 5.39 -23.02
CA MET A 121 -0.87 4.69 -24.10
C MET A 121 -1.19 5.71 -25.18
N ASP A 122 -0.44 5.68 -26.28
CA ASP A 122 -0.87 6.34 -27.50
C ASP A 122 -2.02 5.52 -28.09
N LEU A 123 -3.23 6.08 -28.02
CA LEU A 123 -4.47 5.49 -28.55
C LEU A 123 -4.43 5.18 -30.07
N ASN A 124 -3.32 5.46 -30.75
CA ASN A 124 -3.07 5.14 -32.15
C ASN A 124 -2.33 3.80 -32.36
N ASP A 125 -1.77 3.18 -31.32
CA ASP A 125 -1.05 1.90 -31.46
C ASP A 125 -1.95 0.66 -31.34
N SER A 126 -3.25 0.85 -31.12
CA SER A 126 -4.24 -0.23 -31.22
C SER A 126 -4.72 -0.43 -32.66
N CYS A 127 -3.84 -0.91 -33.52
CA CYS A 127 -4.23 -1.63 -34.74
C CYS A 127 -3.13 -2.62 -35.12
N GLY A 128 -3.32 -3.89 -34.73
CA GLY A 128 -2.49 -5.03 -35.12
C GLY A 128 -3.21 -6.33 -34.79
#